data_AF-I4HEH7-F1
#
_entry.id   AF-I4HEH7-F1
#
_cell.length_a   1.000
_cell.length_b   1.000
_cell.length_c   1.000
_cell.angle_alpha   90.00
_cell.angle_beta   90.00
_cell.angle_gamma   90.00
#
_symmetry.space_group_name_H-M   'P 1'
#
loop_
_entity.id
_entity.type
_entity.pdbx_description
1 polymer ?
#
loop_
_entity_poly.entity_id
_entity_poly.type
_entity_poly.pdbx_seq_one_letter_code
_entity_poly.pdbx_strand_id
1 'polypeptide(L)'
;MTQQIAQSWKNGGDNSSPPQVVLLNNGHVLITSDADTDADGSPDAVAIGNGSGQLQTSLGKPRWKGEGDYVNARKIPYYVLPGNWQEVTGVNCKLGDIAKITYKNKEIYAIYADNGPDEIIGEASIAAVEALDHHPWNDSHTKIISGIPYGVNYEIIPGSSNLDRTIDRDTIQAYGQELFGSVPVAEVAVDYNAVDWLELNRASDGSPAITAYLGAVPKYTRYYKNKKELIEFLQAFPKANSALVAQNKDIPNCPDVIIRDTVVSSNAARFAKFFEGNYGSVRAEVTRWFAPINDGSSTKNACVAHQVSCLKLCNLPYPQPLGNDASINVRAFEAWALSHGWTKIRDRDQLKPGDLCVCLNSNPADDHVFCFLHHVNADVVSILDNQATGVHNRSLSGAGGKTPWTVALRMP
;
A
#
# COMPACT_ATOMS: atom_id res chain seq x y z
N MET A 1 17.89 26.06 -23.33
CA MET A 1 18.69 24.90 -23.78
C MET A 1 19.03 24.11 -22.54
N THR A 2 18.97 22.77 -22.60
CA THR A 2 19.43 21.93 -21.48
C THR A 2 20.94 22.10 -21.35
N GLN A 3 21.45 22.33 -20.14
CA GLN A 3 22.86 22.58 -19.89
C GLN A 3 23.43 21.45 -19.04
N GLN A 4 24.44 20.75 -19.57
CA GLN A 4 25.22 19.82 -18.77
C GLN A 4 26.08 20.60 -17.78
N ILE A 5 26.02 20.21 -16.51
CA ILE A 5 26.80 20.82 -15.43
C ILE A 5 28.13 20.07 -15.33
N ALA A 6 29.24 20.80 -15.43
CA ALA A 6 30.56 20.24 -15.19
C ALA A 6 30.74 20.02 -13.69
N GLN A 7 31.02 18.78 -13.30
CA GLN A 7 31.13 18.35 -11.91
C GLN A 7 32.18 17.23 -11.79
N SER A 8 32.72 17.00 -10.59
CA SER A 8 33.73 15.96 -10.29
C SER A 8 33.30 14.92 -9.25
N TRP A 9 32.03 14.94 -8.86
CA TRP A 9 31.40 13.97 -7.98
C TRP A 9 31.45 12.57 -8.57
N LYS A 10 31.39 11.59 -7.66
CA LYS A 10 31.39 10.17 -7.98
C LYS A 10 30.13 9.54 -7.40
N ASN A 11 29.71 8.45 -8.04
CA ASN A 11 28.85 7.46 -7.44
C ASN A 11 29.61 6.81 -6.27
N GLY A 12 28.94 6.52 -5.14
CA GLY A 12 29.62 5.93 -3.99
C GLY A 12 29.65 4.39 -4.02
N GLY A 13 28.65 3.74 -4.64
CA GLY A 13 28.49 2.28 -4.65
C GLY A 13 28.71 1.63 -6.00
N ASP A 14 28.41 2.32 -7.11
CA ASP A 14 28.61 1.79 -8.47
C ASP A 14 29.41 2.73 -9.39
N ASN A 15 30.66 2.34 -9.69
CA ASN A 15 31.56 3.07 -10.57
C ASN A 15 31.44 2.68 -12.07
N SER A 16 30.37 1.98 -12.47
CA SER A 16 30.17 1.54 -13.85
C SER A 16 30.03 2.69 -14.86
N SER A 17 29.59 3.87 -14.43
CA SER A 17 29.47 5.08 -15.25
C SER A 17 29.52 6.34 -14.38
N PRO A 18 30.12 7.45 -14.86
CA PRO A 18 30.18 8.69 -14.09
C PRO A 18 28.78 9.33 -13.94
N PRO A 19 28.47 9.94 -12.78
CA PRO A 19 27.20 10.63 -12.60
C PRO A 19 27.04 11.77 -13.61
N GLN A 20 25.80 12.01 -14.04
CA GLN A 20 25.46 13.08 -14.95
C GLN A 20 24.53 14.07 -14.25
N VAL A 21 24.77 15.37 -14.45
CA VAL A 21 23.93 16.44 -13.91
C VAL A 21 23.59 17.40 -15.04
N VAL A 22 22.29 17.59 -15.27
CA VAL A 22 21.77 18.39 -16.38
C VAL A 22 20.73 19.37 -15.86
N LEU A 23 20.95 20.66 -16.09
CA LEU A 23 19.93 21.68 -15.89
C LEU A 23 18.96 21.65 -17.07
N LEU A 24 17.69 21.41 -16.78
CA LEU A 24 16.62 21.32 -17.77
C LEU A 24 16.06 22.71 -18.12
N ASN A 25 15.43 22.82 -19.28
CA ASN A 25 14.86 24.09 -19.78
C ASN A 25 13.78 24.69 -18.87
N ASN A 26 13.10 23.85 -18.09
CA ASN A 26 12.06 24.23 -17.15
C ASN A 26 12.63 24.63 -15.77
N GLY A 27 13.96 24.69 -15.62
CA GLY A 27 14.62 25.00 -14.35
C GLY A 27 14.76 23.81 -13.40
N HIS A 28 14.30 22.62 -13.78
CA HIS A 28 14.53 21.39 -13.02
C HIS A 28 15.99 20.95 -13.19
N VAL A 29 16.48 20.13 -12.26
CA VAL A 29 17.79 19.49 -12.39
C VAL A 29 17.58 17.99 -12.51
N LEU A 30 18.15 17.39 -13.55
CA LEU A 30 18.17 15.95 -13.73
C LEU A 30 19.55 15.42 -13.34
N ILE A 31 19.60 14.56 -12.33
CA ILE A 31 20.78 13.77 -11.98
C ILE A 31 20.57 12.34 -12.47
N THR A 32 21.58 11.74 -13.08
CA THR A 32 21.63 10.30 -13.35
C THR A 32 22.87 9.71 -12.67
N SER A 33 22.66 8.86 -11.67
CA SER A 33 23.71 8.27 -10.83
C SER A 33 23.30 6.86 -10.37
N ASP A 34 24.05 6.28 -9.44
CA ASP A 34 23.56 5.22 -8.56
C ASP A 34 22.63 5.79 -7.47
N ALA A 35 22.13 4.92 -6.60
CA ALA A 35 21.44 5.27 -5.36
C ALA A 35 22.02 4.47 -4.18
N ASP A 36 23.05 5.00 -3.55
CA ASP A 36 23.58 4.45 -2.31
C ASP A 36 22.56 4.59 -1.18
N THR A 37 22.42 3.51 -0.40
CA THR A 37 21.41 3.48 0.67
C THR A 37 21.91 4.25 1.88
N ASP A 38 21.27 5.39 2.12
CA ASP A 38 21.52 6.25 3.27
C ASP A 38 20.65 5.82 4.47
N ALA A 39 21.30 5.72 5.63
CA ALA A 39 20.70 5.31 6.91
C ALA A 39 20.35 6.49 7.82
N ASP A 40 20.76 7.70 7.45
CA ASP A 40 20.75 8.85 8.32
C ASP A 40 19.35 9.24 8.78
N GLY A 41 19.25 9.77 9.99
CA GLY A 41 17.97 10.05 10.64
C GLY A 41 17.20 8.82 11.14
N SER A 42 17.63 7.59 10.84
CA SER A 42 17.07 6.40 11.49
C SER A 42 17.52 6.29 12.96
N PRO A 43 16.65 5.89 13.92
CA PRO A 43 17.04 5.67 15.31
C PRO A 43 18.17 4.65 15.51
N ASP A 44 18.36 3.76 14.53
CA ASP A 44 19.40 2.73 14.49
C ASP A 44 20.47 2.98 13.41
N ALA A 45 20.59 4.21 12.88
CA ALA A 45 21.47 4.58 11.76
C ALA A 45 22.92 4.07 11.93
N VAL A 46 23.54 4.31 13.09
CA VAL A 46 24.90 3.83 13.40
C VAL A 46 24.99 2.31 13.30
N ALA A 47 23.99 1.60 13.81
CA ALA A 47 23.98 0.15 13.82
C ALA A 47 23.81 -0.42 12.40
N ILE A 48 22.91 0.14 11.58
CA ILE A 48 22.60 -0.40 10.26
C ILE A 48 23.56 0.07 9.17
N GLY A 49 24.08 1.29 9.27
CA GLY A 49 25.02 1.92 8.34
C GLY A 49 26.49 1.63 8.67
N ASN A 50 26.79 0.47 9.26
CA ASN A 50 28.16 0.05 9.59
C ASN A 50 29.02 1.09 10.35
N GLY A 51 28.40 1.88 11.24
CA GLY A 51 29.06 2.92 12.01
C GLY A 51 29.18 4.29 11.33
N SER A 52 28.88 4.41 10.04
CA SER A 52 28.90 5.70 9.34
C SER A 52 27.58 6.46 9.42
N GLY A 53 26.46 5.76 9.70
CA GLY A 53 25.14 6.39 9.77
C GLY A 53 25.00 7.35 10.97
N GLN A 54 24.39 8.50 10.75
CA GLN A 54 24.23 9.60 11.70
C GLN A 54 22.76 9.99 11.86
N LEU A 55 22.32 10.27 13.08
CA LEU A 55 20.92 10.66 13.30
C LEU A 55 20.66 12.12 12.87
N GLN A 56 21.66 13.00 13.03
CA GLN A 56 21.46 14.45 13.06
C GLN A 56 21.75 15.21 11.76
N THR A 57 22.23 14.52 10.74
CA THR A 57 22.57 15.06 9.41
C THR A 57 21.31 15.29 8.57
N SER A 58 20.38 14.33 8.64
CA SER A 58 19.06 14.48 8.03
C SER A 58 18.25 15.66 8.60
N LEU A 59 17.25 16.11 7.83
CA LEU A 59 16.41 17.26 8.11
C LEU A 59 15.74 17.15 9.49
N GLY A 60 16.19 18.01 10.41
CA GLY A 60 15.75 18.01 11.80
C GLY A 60 14.77 19.12 12.21
N LYS A 61 14.27 19.01 13.44
CA LYS A 61 13.54 20.08 14.14
C LYS A 61 14.42 21.34 14.26
N PRO A 62 13.84 22.56 14.26
CA PRO A 62 12.40 22.86 14.23
C PRO A 62 11.81 22.90 12.81
N ARG A 63 12.61 22.69 11.76
CA ARG A 63 12.15 22.76 10.36
C ARG A 63 11.30 21.54 10.00
N TRP A 64 11.75 20.34 10.38
CA TRP A 64 10.97 19.12 10.20
C TRP A 64 9.65 19.17 10.98
N LYS A 65 8.52 18.91 10.32
CA LYS A 65 7.18 18.96 10.96
C LYS A 65 6.55 17.58 11.19
N GLY A 66 7.10 16.52 10.59
CA GLY A 66 6.64 15.15 10.83
C GLY A 66 7.05 14.55 12.17
N GLU A 67 6.85 13.23 12.25
CA GLU A 67 7.17 12.40 13.42
C GLU A 67 8.69 12.37 13.68
N GLY A 68 9.08 12.41 14.95
CA GLY A 68 10.47 12.36 15.38
C GLY A 68 11.22 13.70 15.29
N ASP A 69 12.44 13.72 15.81
CA ASP A 69 13.31 14.90 15.80
C ASP A 69 13.99 15.14 14.45
N TYR A 70 14.10 14.09 13.63
CA TYR A 70 14.75 14.07 12.33
C TYR A 70 13.93 13.26 11.32
N VAL A 71 14.11 13.51 10.02
CA VAL A 71 13.53 12.70 8.94
C VAL A 71 14.11 11.28 9.02
N ASN A 72 13.26 10.29 9.20
CA ASN A 72 13.70 8.90 9.39
C ASN A 72 13.86 8.16 8.06
N ALA A 73 15.10 7.75 7.71
CA ALA A 73 15.41 7.01 6.48
C ALA A 73 14.59 5.74 6.26
N ARG A 74 14.13 5.05 7.31
CA ARG A 74 13.28 3.84 7.17
C ARG A 74 11.83 4.15 6.79
N LYS A 75 11.38 5.40 7.02
CA LYS A 75 9.98 5.79 6.85
C LYS A 75 9.76 6.74 5.67
N ILE A 76 10.69 7.65 5.46
CA ILE A 76 10.53 8.79 4.56
C ILE A 76 11.46 8.63 3.36
N PRO A 77 10.92 8.54 2.13
CA PRO A 77 11.73 8.62 0.93
C PRO A 77 12.39 10.00 0.85
N TYR A 78 13.72 10.03 0.95
CA TYR A 78 14.52 11.22 0.73
C TYR A 78 15.70 10.96 -0.20
N TYR A 79 16.25 12.04 -0.75
CA TYR A 79 17.50 12.06 -1.49
C TYR A 79 18.49 13.04 -0.87
N VAL A 80 19.76 12.87 -1.23
CA VAL A 80 20.90 13.62 -0.71
C VAL A 80 21.57 14.38 -1.85
N LEU A 81 22.05 15.58 -1.57
CA LEU A 81 22.91 16.34 -2.47
C LEU A 81 24.27 16.59 -1.81
N PRO A 82 25.35 16.68 -2.60
CA PRO A 82 26.67 17.07 -2.11
C PRO A 82 26.64 18.40 -1.34
N GLY A 83 27.43 18.53 -0.28
CA GLY A 83 27.52 19.77 0.51
C GLY A 83 27.91 21.01 -0.29
N ASN A 84 28.73 20.83 -1.34
CA ASN A 84 29.15 21.86 -2.29
C ASN A 84 28.20 22.05 -3.51
N TRP A 85 26.98 21.51 -3.48
CA TRP A 85 26.03 21.55 -4.61
C TRP A 85 25.86 22.93 -5.23
N GLN A 86 25.61 23.97 -4.41
CA GLN A 86 25.37 25.33 -4.92
C GLN A 86 26.62 25.93 -5.58
N GLU A 87 27.81 25.65 -5.03
CA GLU A 87 29.08 26.12 -5.56
C GLU A 87 29.36 25.52 -6.94
N VAL A 88 29.12 24.22 -7.10
CA VAL A 88 29.39 23.47 -8.33
C VAL A 88 28.32 23.74 -9.40
N THR A 89 27.04 23.73 -9.03
CA THR A 89 25.94 23.83 -10.01
C THR A 89 25.46 25.25 -10.27
N GLY A 90 25.66 26.17 -9.32
CA GLY A 90 24.99 27.47 -9.30
C GLY A 90 23.47 27.39 -9.05
N VAL A 91 22.91 26.20 -8.79
CA VAL A 91 21.48 25.98 -8.55
C VAL A 91 21.20 25.98 -7.04
N ASN A 92 20.23 26.78 -6.62
CA ASN A 92 19.83 26.87 -5.23
C ASN A 92 18.78 25.81 -4.88
N CYS A 93 19.23 24.64 -4.42
CA CYS A 93 18.39 23.64 -3.77
C CYS A 93 18.45 23.83 -2.26
N LYS A 94 17.33 23.63 -1.57
CA LYS A 94 17.25 23.72 -0.10
C LYS A 94 16.53 22.51 0.47
N LEU A 95 16.92 22.11 1.69
CA LEU A 95 16.24 21.01 2.39
C LEU A 95 14.71 21.19 2.35
N GLY A 96 14.03 20.11 2.00
CA GLY A 96 12.60 20.06 1.74
C GLY A 96 12.19 20.12 0.27
N ASP A 97 13.08 20.50 -0.65
CA ASP A 97 12.80 20.46 -2.09
C ASP A 97 12.48 19.02 -2.53
N ILE A 98 11.67 18.86 -3.58
CA ILE A 98 11.15 17.58 -4.03
C ILE A 98 11.84 17.13 -5.31
N ALA A 99 12.17 15.84 -5.34
CA ALA A 99 12.57 15.12 -6.54
C ALA A 99 11.56 14.06 -6.91
N LYS A 100 11.40 13.83 -8.21
CA LYS A 100 10.87 12.60 -8.78
C LYS A 100 12.04 11.67 -9.05
N ILE A 101 12.07 10.52 -8.39
CA ILE A 101 13.12 9.52 -8.57
C ILE A 101 12.57 8.37 -9.40
N THR A 102 13.28 8.00 -10.46
CA THR A 102 12.91 6.89 -11.33
C THR A 102 14.05 5.91 -11.51
N TYR A 103 13.71 4.63 -11.48
CA TYR A 103 14.64 3.56 -11.79
C TYR A 103 13.87 2.42 -12.45
N LYS A 104 14.32 1.98 -13.64
CA LYS A 104 13.59 1.03 -14.49
C LYS A 104 12.14 1.49 -14.74
N ASN A 105 11.16 0.73 -14.23
CA ASN A 105 9.74 1.00 -14.36
C ASN A 105 9.10 1.54 -13.06
N LYS A 106 9.91 1.92 -12.07
CA LYS A 106 9.47 2.46 -10.79
C LYS A 106 9.68 3.97 -10.76
N GLU A 107 8.76 4.64 -10.08
CA GLU A 107 8.76 6.08 -9.84
C GLU A 107 8.29 6.34 -8.41
N ILE A 108 8.98 7.23 -7.72
CA ILE A 108 8.60 7.74 -6.40
C ILE A 108 8.90 9.23 -6.32
N TYR A 109 8.33 9.91 -5.34
CA TYR A 109 8.72 11.27 -4.96
C TYR A 109 9.50 11.23 -3.66
N ALA A 110 10.53 12.05 -3.55
CA ALA A 110 11.41 12.09 -2.40
C ALA A 110 11.71 13.53 -2.01
N ILE A 111 11.84 13.76 -0.71
CA ILE A 111 12.21 15.06 -0.16
C ILE A 111 13.74 15.19 -0.07
N TYR A 112 14.29 16.37 -0.27
CA TYR A 112 15.70 16.64 -0.01
C TYR A 112 15.89 16.73 1.50
N ALA A 113 16.51 15.72 2.11
CA ALA A 113 16.61 15.65 3.56
C ALA A 113 18.03 15.68 4.11
N ASP A 114 19.08 15.47 3.32
CA ASP A 114 20.44 15.40 3.86
C ASP A 114 21.47 16.04 2.94
N ASN A 115 22.58 16.53 3.51
CA ASN A 115 23.75 16.97 2.78
C ASN A 115 24.85 15.91 2.90
N GLY A 116 25.19 15.32 1.75
CA GLY A 116 26.23 14.32 1.66
C GLY A 116 27.63 14.94 1.57
N PRO A 117 28.66 14.09 1.49
CA PRO A 117 30.03 14.52 1.26
C PRO A 117 30.19 15.36 -0.03
N ASP A 118 31.22 16.20 -0.08
CA ASP A 118 31.48 17.10 -1.22
C ASP A 118 31.92 16.38 -2.50
N GLU A 119 32.24 15.09 -2.42
CA GLU A 119 32.75 14.27 -3.51
C GLU A 119 31.77 13.20 -4.02
N ILE A 120 30.65 12.96 -3.33
CA ILE A 120 29.72 11.87 -3.61
C ILE A 120 28.33 12.42 -3.99
N ILE A 121 27.71 11.82 -5.01
CA ILE A 121 26.35 12.12 -5.44
C ILE A 121 25.59 10.81 -5.68
N GLY A 122 24.28 10.82 -5.46
CA GLY A 122 23.44 9.64 -5.68
C GLY A 122 23.21 8.84 -4.40
N GLU A 123 22.94 9.49 -3.27
CA GLU A 123 22.48 8.79 -2.07
C GLU A 123 20.96 8.96 -1.90
N ALA A 124 20.30 7.92 -1.39
CA ALA A 124 18.87 7.89 -1.14
C ALA A 124 18.55 7.07 0.11
N SER A 125 17.54 7.49 0.87
CA SER A 125 17.09 6.79 2.07
C SER A 125 16.74 5.31 1.82
N ILE A 126 16.82 4.49 2.87
CA ILE A 126 16.29 3.11 2.89
C ILE A 126 14.88 3.03 2.28
N ALA A 127 13.96 3.91 2.69
CA ALA A 127 12.58 3.92 2.21
C ALA A 127 12.47 4.20 0.70
N ALA A 128 13.35 5.05 0.16
CA ALA A 128 13.40 5.33 -1.27
C ALA A 128 13.94 4.11 -2.05
N VAL A 129 15.04 3.52 -1.58
CA VAL A 129 15.67 2.34 -2.21
C VAL A 129 14.72 1.15 -2.25
N GLU A 130 14.04 0.86 -1.13
CA GLU A 130 13.03 -0.21 -1.06
C GLU A 130 11.81 0.08 -1.95
N ALA A 131 11.35 1.33 -2.02
CA ALA A 131 10.21 1.70 -2.86
C ALA A 131 10.53 1.65 -4.37
N LEU A 132 11.81 1.76 -4.74
CA LEU A 132 12.32 1.50 -6.09
C LEU A 132 12.58 0.01 -6.37
N ASP A 133 12.09 -0.88 -5.51
CA ASP A 133 12.13 -2.35 -5.66
C ASP A 133 13.54 -2.94 -5.56
N HIS A 134 14.41 -2.32 -4.74
CA HIS A 134 15.74 -2.83 -4.43
C HIS A 134 15.81 -3.28 -2.96
N HIS A 135 16.58 -4.34 -2.69
CA HIS A 135 16.77 -4.88 -1.34
C HIS A 135 18.15 -4.49 -0.80
N PRO A 136 18.27 -3.49 0.08
CA PRO A 136 19.57 -2.98 0.52
C PRO A 136 20.23 -3.82 1.64
N TRP A 137 19.55 -4.84 2.16
CA TRP A 137 19.92 -5.52 3.39
C TRP A 137 20.74 -6.80 3.17
N ASN A 138 21.51 -7.19 4.19
CA ASN A 138 22.02 -8.55 4.32
C ASN A 138 20.90 -9.54 4.66
N ASP A 139 21.17 -10.84 4.50
CA ASP A 139 20.19 -11.91 4.72
C ASP A 139 19.53 -11.86 6.11
N SER A 140 20.26 -11.44 7.15
CA SER A 140 19.76 -11.32 8.51
C SER A 140 18.97 -10.03 8.78
N HIS A 141 18.89 -9.12 7.81
CA HIS A 141 18.21 -7.83 7.90
C HIS A 141 18.73 -6.94 9.05
N THR A 142 20.04 -6.95 9.28
CA THR A 142 20.71 -6.21 10.36
C THR A 142 21.66 -5.13 9.86
N LYS A 143 22.08 -5.19 8.60
CA LYS A 143 23.05 -4.27 7.99
C LYS A 143 22.64 -3.92 6.58
N ILE A 144 22.85 -2.67 6.21
CA ILE A 144 22.81 -2.21 4.82
C ILE A 144 24.11 -2.68 4.16
N ILE A 145 23.98 -3.34 3.00
CA ILE A 145 25.12 -3.88 2.25
C ILE A 145 25.09 -3.52 0.76
N SER A 146 24.03 -2.88 0.28
CA SER A 146 23.95 -2.46 -1.11
C SER A 146 23.07 -1.23 -1.31
N GLY A 147 23.30 -0.54 -2.43
CA GLY A 147 22.44 0.46 -3.04
C GLY A 147 21.97 0.01 -4.43
N ILE A 148 21.20 0.88 -5.10
CA ILE A 148 20.79 0.67 -6.48
C ILE A 148 21.97 1.03 -7.39
N PRO A 149 22.35 0.19 -8.37
CA PRO A 149 23.41 0.52 -9.31
C PRO A 149 23.02 1.70 -10.22
N TYR A 150 23.98 2.17 -11.02
CA TYR A 150 23.81 3.30 -11.92
C TYR A 150 22.55 3.20 -12.81
N GLY A 151 21.94 4.36 -13.07
CA GLY A 151 20.75 4.51 -13.90
C GLY A 151 19.52 4.99 -13.13
N VAL A 152 19.70 5.43 -11.90
CA VAL A 152 18.68 6.12 -11.11
C VAL A 152 18.65 7.58 -11.53
N ASN A 153 17.47 8.06 -11.89
CA ASN A 153 17.27 9.45 -12.29
C ASN A 153 16.55 10.22 -11.18
N TYR A 154 17.12 11.35 -10.79
CA TYR A 154 16.54 12.30 -9.83
C TYR A 154 16.21 13.57 -10.61
N GLU A 155 14.93 13.78 -10.92
CA GLU A 155 14.47 15.05 -11.46
C GLU A 155 14.04 15.93 -10.28
N ILE A 156 14.80 16.98 -9.98
CA ILE A 156 14.60 17.87 -8.84
C ILE A 156 13.91 19.15 -9.30
N ILE A 157 12.99 19.68 -8.49
CA ILE A 157 12.42 21.02 -8.64
C ILE A 157 13.03 21.93 -7.58
N PRO A 158 14.07 22.72 -7.89
CA PRO A 158 14.68 23.63 -6.93
C PRO A 158 13.66 24.64 -6.39
N GLY A 159 13.71 24.88 -5.07
CA GLY A 159 12.83 25.83 -4.39
C GLY A 159 11.40 25.34 -4.12
N SER A 160 11.09 24.07 -4.43
CA SER A 160 9.76 23.46 -4.23
C SER A 160 9.41 23.14 -2.78
N SER A 161 10.32 23.28 -1.82
CA SER A 161 10.10 22.93 -0.41
C SER A 161 8.79 23.48 0.18
N ASN A 162 8.02 22.59 0.82
CA ASN A 162 6.78 22.90 1.54
C ASN A 162 6.67 22.02 2.80
N LEU A 163 7.46 22.35 3.82
CA LEU A 163 7.61 21.55 5.04
C LEU A 163 6.35 21.45 5.90
N ASP A 164 5.37 22.33 5.72
CA ASP A 164 4.07 22.23 6.40
C ASP A 164 3.19 21.13 5.78
N ARG A 165 3.41 20.81 4.50
CA ARG A 165 2.70 19.75 3.79
C ARG A 165 3.46 18.44 3.81
N THR A 166 4.78 18.46 3.63
CA THR A 166 5.60 17.25 3.42
C THR A 166 6.08 16.68 4.76
N ILE A 167 5.17 16.10 5.53
CA ILE A 167 5.42 15.67 6.92
C ILE A 167 5.51 14.15 7.10
N ASP A 168 5.14 13.40 6.08
CA ASP A 168 5.22 11.95 6.04
C ASP A 168 5.38 11.46 4.59
N ARG A 169 5.50 10.13 4.41
CA ARG A 169 5.66 9.52 3.09
C ARG A 169 4.52 9.89 2.14
N ASP A 170 3.28 9.80 2.59
CA ASP A 170 2.10 9.91 1.73
C ASP A 170 1.90 11.35 1.27
N THR A 171 2.11 12.32 2.17
CA THR A 171 2.07 13.74 1.85
C THR A 171 3.20 14.18 0.91
N ILE A 172 4.40 13.57 1.02
CA ILE A 172 5.50 13.77 0.06
C ILE A 172 5.12 13.22 -1.32
N GLN A 173 4.53 12.02 -1.40
CA GLN A 173 4.07 11.47 -2.69
C GLN A 173 3.02 12.37 -3.33
N ALA A 174 2.01 12.79 -2.57
CA ALA A 174 0.93 13.63 -3.07
C ALA A 174 1.43 15.00 -3.56
N TYR A 175 2.35 15.62 -2.83
CA TYR A 175 2.92 16.92 -3.21
C TYR A 175 3.84 16.81 -4.43
N GLY A 176 4.68 15.76 -4.49
CA GLY A 176 5.52 15.52 -5.66
C GLY A 176 4.71 15.30 -6.93
N GLN A 177 3.65 14.49 -6.87
CA GLN A 177 2.73 14.34 -8.02
C GLN A 177 2.22 15.69 -8.53
N GLU A 178 1.75 16.56 -7.63
CA GLU A 178 1.30 17.93 -7.97
C GLU A 178 2.37 18.74 -8.69
N LEU A 179 3.58 18.76 -8.15
CA LEU A 179 4.67 19.57 -8.68
C LEU A 179 5.11 19.14 -10.08
N PHE A 180 5.24 17.83 -10.32
CA PHE A 180 5.78 17.33 -11.60
C PHE A 180 4.76 17.32 -12.73
N GLY A 181 3.54 17.81 -12.50
CA GLY A 181 2.44 17.70 -13.46
C GLY A 181 2.10 16.24 -13.80
N SER A 182 2.73 15.30 -13.09
CA SER A 182 2.33 13.90 -12.98
C SER A 182 1.03 13.92 -12.22
N VAL A 183 -0.06 14.22 -12.92
CA VAL A 183 -1.41 14.44 -12.37
C VAL A 183 -1.51 13.72 -11.02
N PRO A 184 -1.37 14.44 -9.88
CA PRO A 184 -1.96 13.88 -8.69
C PRO A 184 -3.39 13.68 -9.13
N VAL A 185 -3.99 12.54 -8.77
CA VAL A 185 -5.44 12.61 -8.61
C VAL A 185 -5.59 13.66 -7.51
N ALA A 186 -5.74 14.92 -7.92
CA ALA A 186 -6.03 15.99 -7.02
C ALA A 186 -7.34 15.53 -6.41
N GLU A 187 -7.32 15.28 -5.11
CA GLU A 187 -8.50 15.45 -4.29
C GLU A 187 -8.90 16.94 -4.34
N VAL A 188 -9.23 17.46 -5.53
CA VAL A 188 -10.40 18.30 -5.63
C VAL A 188 -11.50 17.39 -5.13
N ALA A 189 -12.17 17.73 -4.04
CA ALA A 189 -13.29 16.94 -3.54
C ALA A 189 -14.18 16.53 -4.72
N VAL A 190 -14.02 15.28 -5.15
CA VAL A 190 -14.64 14.81 -6.38
C VAL A 190 -16.08 14.55 -5.99
N ASP A 191 -16.99 15.33 -6.55
CA ASP A 191 -18.37 14.87 -6.59
C ASP A 191 -18.45 13.77 -7.65
N TYR A 192 -18.09 12.55 -7.25
CA TYR A 192 -18.09 11.36 -8.10
C TYR A 192 -19.49 11.10 -8.71
N ASN A 193 -20.54 11.75 -8.19
CA ASN A 193 -21.91 11.69 -8.71
C ASN A 193 -22.19 12.69 -9.85
N ALA A 194 -21.32 13.67 -10.07
CA ALA A 194 -21.48 14.69 -11.10
C ALA A 194 -21.00 14.22 -12.48
N VAL A 195 -20.10 13.23 -12.55
CA VAL A 195 -19.61 12.69 -13.83
C VAL A 195 -20.74 11.97 -14.59
N ASP A 196 -20.89 12.28 -15.88
CA ASP A 196 -22.01 11.81 -16.70
C ASP A 196 -21.68 10.54 -17.50
N TRP A 197 -20.47 10.45 -18.07
CA TRP A 197 -20.07 9.28 -18.84
C TRP A 197 -18.55 9.09 -18.87
N LEU A 198 -18.13 7.84 -19.12
CA LEU A 198 -16.73 7.44 -19.29
C LEU A 198 -16.54 6.96 -20.73
N GLU A 199 -15.37 7.20 -21.31
CA GLU A 199 -14.97 6.73 -22.64
C GLU A 199 -13.67 5.95 -22.54
N LEU A 200 -13.64 4.74 -23.09
CA LEU A 200 -12.39 4.03 -23.33
C LEU A 200 -11.76 4.54 -24.63
N ASN A 201 -10.51 4.97 -24.54
CA ASN A 201 -9.79 5.57 -25.66
C ASN A 201 -8.32 5.16 -25.65
N ARG A 202 -7.54 5.72 -26.58
CA ARG A 202 -6.08 5.55 -26.65
C ARG A 202 -5.40 6.90 -26.71
N ALA A 203 -4.25 7.01 -26.05
CA ALA A 203 -3.36 8.14 -26.27
C ALA A 203 -2.76 8.11 -27.68
N SER A 204 -2.13 9.23 -28.06
CA SER A 204 -1.40 9.38 -29.31
C SER A 204 -0.26 8.37 -29.50
N ASP A 205 0.25 7.80 -28.40
CA ASP A 205 1.30 6.76 -28.39
C ASP A 205 0.72 5.33 -28.47
N GLY A 206 -0.61 5.18 -28.54
CA GLY A 206 -1.31 3.90 -28.58
C GLY A 206 -1.61 3.29 -27.20
N SER A 207 -1.16 3.90 -26.11
CA SER A 207 -1.42 3.44 -24.74
C SER A 207 -2.92 3.49 -24.42
N PRO A 208 -3.49 2.46 -23.78
CA PRO A 208 -4.91 2.44 -23.47
C PRO A 208 -5.24 3.43 -22.34
N ALA A 209 -6.31 4.16 -22.54
CA ALA A 209 -6.75 5.26 -21.69
C ALA A 209 -8.26 5.18 -21.42
N ILE A 210 -8.69 5.78 -20.33
CA ILE A 210 -10.10 6.00 -20.02
C ILE A 210 -10.29 7.47 -19.68
N THR A 211 -11.29 8.09 -20.29
CA THR A 211 -11.61 9.51 -20.08
C THR A 211 -13.00 9.66 -19.47
N ALA A 212 -13.11 10.38 -18.36
CA ALA A 212 -14.36 10.74 -17.71
C ALA A 212 -14.79 12.15 -18.12
N TYR A 213 -16.08 12.31 -18.42
CA TYR A 213 -16.65 13.53 -18.95
C TYR A 213 -17.79 14.06 -18.07
N LEU A 214 -17.88 15.38 -18.03
CA LEU A 214 -19.04 16.13 -17.52
C LEU A 214 -19.68 16.84 -18.71
N GLY A 215 -20.85 16.37 -19.15
CA GLY A 215 -21.40 16.70 -20.47
C GLY A 215 -20.44 16.34 -21.61
N ALA A 216 -20.18 17.29 -22.51
CA ALA A 216 -19.25 17.14 -23.63
C ALA A 216 -17.78 17.47 -23.29
N VAL A 217 -17.48 17.84 -22.04
CA VAL A 217 -16.16 18.33 -21.63
C VAL A 217 -15.37 17.19 -20.97
N PRO A 218 -14.20 16.79 -21.49
CA PRO A 218 -13.33 15.81 -20.82
C PRO A 218 -12.80 16.41 -19.53
N LYS A 219 -12.93 15.69 -18.43
CA LYS A 219 -12.50 16.13 -17.09
C LYS A 219 -11.31 15.35 -16.58
N TYR A 220 -11.27 14.04 -16.83
CA TYR A 220 -10.22 13.17 -16.31
C TYR A 220 -9.81 12.16 -17.35
N THR A 221 -8.55 12.11 -17.77
CA THR A 221 -8.02 11.03 -18.62
C THR A 221 -6.97 10.26 -17.84
N ARG A 222 -7.13 8.94 -17.78
CA ARG A 222 -6.24 8.03 -17.04
C ARG A 222 -5.74 6.95 -17.96
N TYR A 223 -4.43 6.77 -18.01
CA TYR A 223 -3.80 5.62 -18.65
C TYR A 223 -3.79 4.45 -17.69
N TYR A 224 -4.03 3.25 -18.22
CA TYR A 224 -4.00 2.02 -17.45
C TYR A 224 -3.10 1.01 -18.12
N LYS A 225 -2.31 0.28 -17.34
CA LYS A 225 -1.36 -0.72 -17.86
C LYS A 225 -1.91 -2.13 -17.79
N ASN A 226 -2.89 -2.36 -16.93
CA ASN A 226 -3.45 -3.68 -16.66
C ASN A 226 -4.91 -3.59 -16.20
N LYS A 227 -5.57 -4.75 -16.15
CA LYS A 227 -6.99 -4.89 -15.81
C LYS A 227 -7.34 -4.35 -14.43
N LYS A 228 -6.43 -4.48 -13.45
CA LYS A 228 -6.65 -4.05 -12.07
C LYS A 228 -6.77 -2.52 -12.00
N GLU A 229 -5.85 -1.80 -12.65
CA GLU A 229 -5.85 -0.33 -12.70
C GLU A 229 -7.11 0.24 -13.39
N LEU A 230 -7.59 -0.43 -14.45
CA LEU A 230 -8.84 -0.03 -15.12
C LEU A 230 -10.06 -0.23 -14.21
N ILE A 231 -10.14 -1.37 -13.52
CA ILE A 231 -11.27 -1.69 -12.62
C ILE A 231 -11.30 -0.72 -11.43
N GLU A 232 -10.15 -0.43 -10.84
CA GLU A 232 -10.03 0.53 -9.73
C GLU A 232 -10.51 1.93 -10.16
N PHE A 233 -10.21 2.33 -11.40
CA PHE A 233 -10.70 3.60 -11.94
C PHE A 233 -12.22 3.58 -12.19
N LEU A 234 -12.76 2.52 -12.79
CA LEU A 234 -14.20 2.40 -13.05
C LEU A 234 -15.03 2.38 -11.76
N GLN A 235 -14.51 1.78 -10.69
CA GLN A 235 -15.16 1.70 -9.38
C GLN A 235 -15.28 3.07 -8.69
N ALA A 236 -14.40 4.01 -9.01
CA ALA A 236 -14.46 5.37 -8.46
C ALA A 236 -15.62 6.20 -9.03
N PHE A 237 -16.23 5.80 -10.16
CA PHE A 237 -17.30 6.57 -10.84
C PHE A 237 -18.57 5.75 -11.08
N PRO A 238 -19.29 5.32 -10.03
CA PRO A 238 -20.37 4.32 -10.14
C PRO A 238 -21.53 4.71 -11.08
N LYS A 239 -21.88 6.00 -11.14
CA LYS A 239 -22.94 6.53 -12.02
C LYS A 239 -22.50 6.54 -13.50
N ALA A 240 -21.33 7.08 -13.80
CA ALA A 240 -20.79 7.17 -15.16
C ALA A 240 -20.35 5.80 -15.72
N ASN A 241 -19.91 4.89 -14.83
CA ASN A 241 -19.66 3.48 -15.17
C ASN A 241 -20.93 2.81 -15.70
N SER A 242 -22.08 3.06 -15.07
CA SER A 242 -23.38 2.55 -15.54
C SER A 242 -23.73 3.05 -16.96
N ALA A 243 -23.32 4.27 -17.32
CA ALA A 243 -23.53 4.85 -18.65
C ALA A 243 -22.58 4.30 -19.73
N LEU A 244 -21.33 3.97 -19.38
CA LEU A 244 -20.38 3.30 -20.29
C LEU A 244 -20.79 1.83 -20.54
N VAL A 245 -21.28 1.14 -19.50
CA VAL A 245 -21.80 -0.24 -19.59
C VAL A 245 -23.02 -0.34 -20.51
N ALA A 246 -23.86 0.71 -20.57
CA ALA A 246 -25.01 0.75 -21.48
C ALA A 246 -24.63 0.82 -22.98
N GLN A 247 -23.39 1.21 -23.31
CA GLN A 247 -22.94 1.41 -24.70
C GLN A 247 -22.32 0.16 -25.34
N ASN A 248 -22.09 -0.91 -24.58
CA ASN A 248 -21.75 -2.26 -25.07
C ASN A 248 -20.59 -2.31 -26.11
N LYS A 249 -19.51 -1.54 -25.90
CA LYS A 249 -18.35 -1.50 -26.81
C LYS A 249 -17.22 -2.41 -26.33
N ASP A 250 -16.62 -3.16 -27.27
CA ASP A 250 -15.42 -3.96 -27.03
C ASP A 250 -14.21 -3.10 -26.69
N ILE A 251 -13.36 -3.57 -25.76
CA ILE A 251 -12.15 -2.88 -25.30
C ILE A 251 -10.95 -3.35 -26.13
N PRO A 252 -10.35 -2.53 -27.01
CA PRO A 252 -9.29 -3.00 -27.88
C PRO A 252 -7.98 -3.28 -27.10
N ASN A 253 -7.36 -4.43 -27.36
CA ASN A 253 -6.10 -4.97 -26.79
C ASN A 253 -6.12 -5.50 -25.35
N CYS A 254 -7.27 -6.00 -24.86
CA CYS A 254 -7.28 -6.89 -23.70
C CYS A 254 -7.98 -8.20 -24.09
N PRO A 255 -7.27 -9.20 -24.66
CA PRO A 255 -7.89 -10.36 -25.30
C PRO A 255 -8.65 -11.32 -24.36
N ASP A 256 -8.73 -11.03 -23.06
CA ASP A 256 -9.51 -11.80 -22.07
C ASP A 256 -10.73 -11.04 -21.52
N VAL A 257 -11.13 -9.94 -22.13
CA VAL A 257 -12.38 -9.25 -21.77
C VAL A 257 -13.51 -9.75 -22.68
N ILE A 258 -14.07 -10.89 -22.30
CA ILE A 258 -15.52 -11.07 -22.45
C ILE A 258 -16.12 -10.38 -21.24
N ILE A 259 -16.90 -9.31 -21.43
CA ILE A 259 -17.71 -8.73 -20.36
C ILE A 259 -18.80 -9.75 -20.01
N ARG A 260 -18.45 -10.68 -19.12
CA ARG A 260 -19.37 -11.47 -18.32
C ARG A 260 -18.92 -11.32 -16.88
N ASP A 261 -19.69 -10.52 -16.15
CA ASP A 261 -19.69 -10.29 -14.70
C ASP A 261 -18.44 -9.69 -14.03
N THR A 262 -18.46 -8.36 -13.85
CA THR A 262 -17.83 -7.69 -12.71
C THR A 262 -18.79 -7.68 -11.51
N VAL A 263 -18.49 -8.51 -10.50
CA VAL A 263 -19.07 -8.39 -9.16
C VAL A 263 -18.21 -7.41 -8.37
N VAL A 264 -18.83 -6.36 -7.80
CA VAL A 264 -18.28 -5.53 -6.72
C VAL A 264 -17.66 -6.47 -5.67
N SER A 265 -16.37 -6.35 -5.32
CA SER A 265 -15.85 -7.21 -4.24
C SER A 265 -16.51 -6.79 -2.92
N SER A 266 -17.50 -7.57 -2.49
CA SER A 266 -18.22 -7.38 -1.24
C SER A 266 -17.27 -7.25 -0.05
N ASN A 267 -17.74 -6.68 1.07
CA ASN A 267 -16.95 -6.64 2.32
C ASN A 267 -16.48 -8.04 2.75
N ALA A 268 -17.32 -9.06 2.51
CA ALA A 268 -16.94 -10.46 2.68
C ALA A 268 -15.73 -10.86 1.80
N ALA A 269 -15.76 -10.55 0.50
CA ALA A 269 -14.65 -10.86 -0.40
C ALA A 269 -13.35 -10.13 -0.01
N ARG A 270 -13.44 -8.87 0.45
CA ARG A 270 -12.30 -8.09 0.97
C ARG A 270 -11.72 -8.73 2.24
N PHE A 271 -12.59 -9.11 3.17
CA PHE A 271 -12.22 -9.78 4.41
C PHE A 271 -11.50 -11.10 4.16
N ALA A 272 -12.06 -11.98 3.32
CA ALA A 272 -11.46 -13.27 2.97
C ALA A 272 -10.05 -13.12 2.39
N LYS A 273 -9.89 -12.23 1.41
CA LYS A 273 -8.60 -12.00 0.74
C LYS A 273 -7.56 -11.42 1.69
N PHE A 274 -7.96 -10.51 2.58
CA PHE A 274 -7.03 -9.95 3.57
C PHE A 274 -6.60 -11.02 4.57
N PHE A 275 -7.53 -11.81 5.09
CA PHE A 275 -7.22 -12.85 6.07
C PHE A 275 -6.27 -13.89 5.48
N GLU A 276 -6.52 -14.32 4.24
CA GLU A 276 -5.66 -15.28 3.54
C GLU A 276 -4.22 -14.77 3.37
N GLY A 277 -4.06 -13.51 2.94
CA GLY A 277 -2.73 -12.92 2.71
C GLY A 277 -2.01 -12.43 3.97
N ASN A 278 -2.71 -12.24 5.09
CA ASN A 278 -2.18 -11.56 6.28
C ASN A 278 -2.43 -12.33 7.58
N TYR A 279 -2.51 -13.67 7.52
CA TYR A 279 -2.77 -14.52 8.69
C TYR A 279 -1.81 -14.23 9.87
N GLY A 280 -0.52 -14.01 9.59
CA GLY A 280 0.48 -13.66 10.60
C GLY A 280 0.15 -12.37 11.35
N SER A 281 -0.26 -11.32 10.63
CA SER A 281 -0.66 -10.04 11.22
C SER A 281 -1.94 -10.16 12.05
N VAL A 282 -2.92 -10.96 11.60
CA VAL A 282 -4.14 -11.25 12.37
C VAL A 282 -3.77 -11.95 13.69
N ARG A 283 -2.87 -12.94 13.65
CA ARG A 283 -2.43 -13.68 14.84
C ARG A 283 -1.63 -12.81 15.80
N ALA A 284 -0.81 -11.88 15.30
CA ALA A 284 -0.11 -10.89 16.11
C ALA A 284 -1.11 -9.98 16.84
N GLU A 285 -2.16 -9.52 16.16
CA GLU A 285 -3.20 -8.70 16.78
C GLU A 285 -3.99 -9.46 17.86
N VAL A 286 -4.36 -10.72 17.63
CA VAL A 286 -4.96 -11.59 18.66
C VAL A 286 -4.04 -11.74 19.88
N THR A 287 -2.74 -11.89 19.64
CA THR A 287 -1.74 -11.98 20.71
C THR A 287 -1.67 -10.68 21.51
N ARG A 288 -1.87 -9.53 20.86
CA ARG A 288 -1.81 -8.21 21.50
C ARG A 288 -2.97 -7.95 22.47
N TRP A 289 -4.20 -8.35 22.13
CA TRP A 289 -5.38 -7.98 22.93
C TRP A 289 -6.14 -9.15 23.56
N PHE A 290 -6.16 -10.32 22.92
CA PHE A 290 -6.94 -11.46 23.42
C PHE A 290 -6.11 -12.38 24.32
N ALA A 291 -4.85 -12.65 23.97
CA ALA A 291 -4.00 -13.52 24.78
C ALA A 291 -3.87 -13.06 26.26
N PRO A 292 -3.74 -11.75 26.58
CA PRO A 292 -3.69 -11.28 27.97
C PRO A 292 -4.94 -11.59 28.81
N ILE A 293 -6.09 -11.83 28.18
CA ILE A 293 -7.37 -12.11 28.85
C ILE A 293 -7.81 -13.58 28.72
N ASN A 294 -7.02 -14.42 28.05
CA ASN A 294 -7.32 -15.83 27.78
C ASN A 294 -6.08 -16.71 27.99
N ASP A 295 -5.63 -16.80 29.24
CA ASP A 295 -4.53 -17.66 29.69
C ASP A 295 -3.24 -17.57 28.85
N GLY A 296 -2.97 -16.41 28.23
CA GLY A 296 -1.81 -16.21 27.36
C GLY A 296 -1.88 -16.91 26.00
N SER A 297 -3.01 -17.55 25.64
CA SER A 297 -3.14 -18.29 24.40
C SER A 297 -3.81 -17.47 23.30
N SER A 298 -3.14 -17.40 22.14
CA SER A 298 -3.73 -16.87 20.90
C SER A 298 -4.47 -17.93 20.08
N THR A 299 -4.38 -19.21 20.42
CA THR A 299 -4.98 -20.28 19.60
C THR A 299 -6.10 -21.03 20.32
N LYS A 300 -6.05 -21.16 21.64
CA LYS A 300 -7.08 -21.85 22.42
C LYS A 300 -8.29 -20.94 22.58
N ASN A 301 -9.48 -21.40 22.16
CA ASN A 301 -10.75 -20.66 22.25
C ASN A 301 -10.72 -19.25 21.61
N ALA A 302 -9.83 -19.05 20.62
CA ALA A 302 -9.57 -17.75 20.01
C ALA A 302 -10.27 -17.54 18.66
N CYS A 303 -11.29 -18.34 18.34
CA CYS A 303 -11.93 -18.35 17.02
C CYS A 303 -12.57 -17.00 16.68
N VAL A 304 -13.36 -16.43 17.59
CA VAL A 304 -13.95 -15.09 17.43
C VAL A 304 -12.88 -14.01 17.41
N ALA A 305 -11.88 -14.11 18.29
CA ALA A 305 -10.79 -13.14 18.37
C ALA A 305 -10.01 -13.03 17.04
N HIS A 306 -9.80 -14.13 16.33
CA HIS A 306 -9.22 -14.13 14.98
C HIS A 306 -10.09 -13.37 13.97
N GLN A 307 -11.40 -13.66 13.92
CA GLN A 307 -12.31 -12.97 13.00
C GLN A 307 -12.38 -11.47 13.29
N VAL A 308 -12.52 -11.10 14.57
CA VAL A 308 -12.59 -9.70 15.03
C VAL A 308 -11.28 -8.94 14.76
N SER A 309 -10.13 -9.57 14.98
CA SER A 309 -8.83 -8.97 14.68
C SER A 309 -8.67 -8.72 13.18
N CYS A 310 -9.13 -9.65 12.35
CA CYS A 310 -9.11 -9.47 10.91
C CYS A 310 -10.06 -8.35 10.47
N LEU A 311 -11.29 -8.29 10.99
CA LEU A 311 -12.23 -7.19 10.73
C LEU A 311 -11.62 -5.83 11.05
N LYS A 312 -10.98 -5.72 12.23
CA LYS A 312 -10.28 -4.51 12.66
C LYS A 312 -9.18 -4.11 11.68
N LEU A 313 -8.30 -5.03 11.30
CA LEU A 313 -7.19 -4.76 10.39
C LEU A 313 -7.67 -4.43 8.95
N CYS A 314 -8.85 -4.92 8.57
CA CYS A 314 -9.52 -4.57 7.31
C CYS A 314 -10.25 -3.22 7.36
N ASN A 315 -10.27 -2.53 8.51
CA ASN A 315 -11.10 -1.36 8.77
C ASN A 315 -12.60 -1.62 8.49
N LEU A 316 -13.09 -2.82 8.84
CA LEU A 316 -14.50 -3.22 8.78
C LEU A 316 -15.14 -3.12 10.16
N PRO A 317 -16.47 -2.96 10.28
CA PRO A 317 -17.14 -2.93 11.59
C PRO A 317 -16.88 -4.20 12.41
N TYR A 318 -16.61 -4.04 13.71
CA TYR A 318 -16.36 -5.13 14.66
C TYR A 318 -16.86 -4.78 16.07
N PRO A 319 -17.08 -5.78 16.95
CA PRO A 319 -17.51 -5.54 18.33
C PRO A 319 -16.50 -4.71 19.12
N GLN A 320 -17.01 -3.71 19.86
CA GLN A 320 -16.22 -2.82 20.71
C GLN A 320 -16.84 -2.70 22.11
N PRO A 321 -16.02 -2.50 23.17
CA PRO A 321 -14.56 -2.58 23.15
C PRO A 321 -14.06 -4.03 22.99
N LEU A 322 -12.84 -4.21 22.49
CA LEU A 322 -12.18 -5.52 22.47
C LEU A 322 -12.08 -6.10 23.89
N GLY A 323 -12.35 -7.41 24.00
CA GLY A 323 -12.42 -8.13 25.28
C GLY A 323 -13.82 -8.22 25.89
N ASN A 324 -14.83 -7.59 25.29
CA ASN A 324 -16.23 -7.83 25.67
C ASN A 324 -16.72 -9.20 25.15
N ASP A 325 -17.87 -9.67 25.65
CA ASP A 325 -18.48 -10.94 25.27
C ASP A 325 -18.61 -11.12 23.75
N ALA A 326 -19.09 -10.11 23.03
CA ALA A 326 -19.28 -10.17 21.58
C ALA A 326 -17.97 -10.31 20.79
N SER A 327 -16.84 -9.89 21.37
CA SER A 327 -15.52 -10.01 20.74
C SER A 327 -14.81 -11.34 21.01
N ILE A 328 -15.33 -12.18 21.92
CA ILE A 328 -14.66 -13.42 22.35
C ILE A 328 -15.57 -14.67 22.30
N ASN A 329 -16.88 -14.52 22.40
CA ASN A 329 -17.85 -15.62 22.44
C ASN A 329 -18.64 -15.74 21.13
N VAL A 330 -18.77 -16.95 20.59
CA VAL A 330 -19.38 -17.22 19.28
C VAL A 330 -20.85 -16.77 19.22
N ARG A 331 -21.64 -17.07 20.25
CA ARG A 331 -23.08 -16.73 20.29
C ARG A 331 -23.29 -15.23 20.46
N ALA A 332 -22.49 -14.59 21.30
CA ALA A 332 -22.54 -13.15 21.48
C ALA A 332 -22.10 -12.41 20.20
N PHE A 333 -21.09 -12.92 19.50
CA PHE A 333 -20.65 -12.41 18.19
C PHE A 333 -21.76 -12.55 17.13
N GLU A 334 -22.41 -13.71 17.05
CA GLU A 334 -23.55 -13.91 16.15
C GLU A 334 -24.67 -12.91 16.42
N ALA A 335 -25.07 -12.74 17.68
CA ALA A 335 -26.09 -11.78 18.07
C ALA A 335 -25.71 -10.34 17.72
N TRP A 336 -24.44 -9.97 17.95
CA TRP A 336 -23.89 -8.67 17.58
C TRP A 336 -23.93 -8.44 16.07
N ALA A 337 -23.45 -9.40 15.26
CA ALA A 337 -23.41 -9.26 13.81
C ALA A 337 -24.81 -9.04 13.22
N LEU A 338 -25.80 -9.82 13.69
CA LEU A 338 -27.18 -9.69 13.24
C LEU A 338 -27.80 -8.35 13.65
N SER A 339 -27.51 -7.83 14.84
CA SER A 339 -27.98 -6.50 15.26
C SER A 339 -27.33 -5.35 14.47
N HIS A 340 -26.22 -5.62 13.78
CA HIS A 340 -25.49 -4.67 12.94
C HIS A 340 -25.74 -4.90 11.43
N GLY A 341 -26.87 -5.55 11.09
CA GLY A 341 -27.36 -5.65 9.72
C GLY A 341 -26.69 -6.73 8.86
N TRP A 342 -25.97 -7.68 9.47
CA TRP A 342 -25.39 -8.79 8.71
C TRP A 342 -26.48 -9.79 8.31
N THR A 343 -26.34 -10.38 7.14
CA THR A 343 -27.31 -11.34 6.60
C THR A 343 -27.02 -12.75 7.08
N LYS A 344 -28.05 -13.43 7.58
CA LYS A 344 -27.96 -14.84 8.01
C LYS A 344 -28.19 -15.78 6.83
N ILE A 345 -27.20 -16.59 6.51
CA ILE A 345 -27.23 -17.61 5.46
C ILE A 345 -27.49 -18.99 6.08
N ARG A 346 -28.51 -19.68 5.57
CA ARG A 346 -28.97 -20.99 6.10
C ARG A 346 -28.80 -22.15 5.13
N ASP A 347 -28.44 -21.84 3.90
CA ASP A 347 -28.22 -22.81 2.85
C ASP A 347 -26.72 -22.86 2.50
N ARG A 348 -26.15 -24.07 2.50
CA ARG A 348 -24.72 -24.28 2.23
C ARG A 348 -24.35 -23.92 0.80
N ASP A 349 -25.29 -24.06 -0.13
CA ASP A 349 -25.08 -23.73 -1.55
C ASP A 349 -25.05 -22.21 -1.77
N GLN A 350 -25.51 -21.44 -0.80
CA GLN A 350 -25.48 -19.97 -0.84
C GLN A 350 -24.24 -19.37 -0.20
N LEU A 351 -23.32 -20.18 0.35
CA LEU A 351 -22.07 -19.69 0.94
C LEU A 351 -21.21 -18.98 -0.11
N LYS A 352 -20.60 -17.87 0.29
CA LYS A 352 -19.68 -17.07 -0.53
C LYS A 352 -18.38 -16.79 0.24
N PRO A 353 -17.26 -16.62 -0.47
CA PRO A 353 -16.00 -16.27 0.17
C PRO A 353 -16.15 -15.07 1.13
N GLY A 354 -15.71 -15.25 2.37
CA GLY A 354 -15.78 -14.24 3.43
C GLY A 354 -16.99 -14.33 4.34
N ASP A 355 -17.93 -15.22 4.07
CA ASP A 355 -18.97 -15.54 5.04
C ASP A 355 -18.34 -16.12 6.33
N LEU A 356 -18.79 -15.62 7.48
CA LEU A 356 -18.38 -16.16 8.78
C LEU A 356 -19.33 -17.28 9.18
N CYS A 357 -18.86 -18.51 9.02
CA CYS A 357 -19.58 -19.73 9.35
C CYS A 357 -19.55 -20.00 10.84
N VAL A 358 -20.74 -20.12 11.44
CA VAL A 358 -20.97 -20.39 12.86
C VAL A 358 -21.35 -21.85 13.06
N CYS A 359 -20.69 -22.51 14.01
CA CYS A 359 -20.93 -23.87 14.46
C CYS A 359 -21.37 -23.83 15.92
N LEU A 360 -22.59 -24.25 16.21
CA LEU A 360 -23.12 -24.30 17.57
C LEU A 360 -23.29 -25.76 18.02
N ASN A 361 -22.92 -26.03 19.27
CA ASN A 361 -23.09 -27.33 19.92
C ASN A 361 -24.00 -27.21 21.17
N SER A 362 -24.47 -28.33 21.71
CA SER A 362 -25.18 -28.36 22.99
C SER A 362 -24.29 -27.84 24.13
N ASN A 363 -22.99 -28.13 24.06
CA ASN A 363 -21.98 -27.56 24.95
C ASN A 363 -21.36 -26.30 24.32
N PRO A 364 -21.57 -25.10 24.87
CA PRO A 364 -21.06 -23.85 24.29
C PRO A 364 -19.54 -23.77 24.18
N ALA A 365 -18.80 -24.55 24.98
CA ALA A 365 -17.34 -24.62 24.89
C ALA A 365 -16.85 -25.25 23.56
N ASP A 366 -17.72 -25.97 22.85
CA ASP A 366 -17.41 -26.59 21.56
C ASP A 366 -17.93 -25.74 20.37
N ASP A 367 -18.48 -24.56 20.63
CA ASP A 367 -18.88 -23.63 19.57
C ASP A 367 -17.65 -23.13 18.80
N HIS A 368 -17.83 -22.84 17.52
CA HIS A 368 -16.72 -22.40 16.66
C HIS A 368 -17.17 -21.43 15.58
N VAL A 369 -16.26 -20.58 15.11
CA VAL A 369 -16.48 -19.69 13.96
C VAL A 369 -15.27 -19.68 13.04
N PHE A 370 -15.52 -19.68 11.73
CA PHE A 370 -14.46 -19.64 10.71
C PHE A 370 -14.89 -18.84 9.48
N CYS A 371 -13.92 -18.32 8.74
CA CYS A 371 -14.14 -17.69 7.44
C CYS A 371 -14.21 -18.76 6.35
N PHE A 372 -15.29 -18.79 5.57
CA PHE A 372 -15.41 -19.65 4.38
C PHE A 372 -14.66 -19.04 3.19
N LEU A 373 -13.96 -19.87 2.41
CA LEU A 373 -13.33 -19.47 1.14
C LEU A 373 -14.02 -20.11 -0.06
N HIS A 374 -14.02 -21.43 -0.15
CA HIS A 374 -14.66 -22.17 -1.24
C HIS A 374 -14.92 -23.62 -0.84
N HIS A 375 -15.83 -24.27 -1.58
CA HIS A 375 -16.07 -25.71 -1.47
C HIS A 375 -14.94 -26.51 -2.13
N VAL A 376 -14.42 -27.50 -1.41
CA VAL A 376 -13.51 -28.53 -1.95
C VAL A 376 -14.33 -29.70 -2.50
N ASN A 377 -15.40 -30.06 -1.79
CA ASN A 377 -16.43 -30.99 -2.23
C ASN A 377 -17.74 -30.68 -1.48
N ALA A 378 -18.76 -31.54 -1.59
CA ALA A 378 -20.08 -31.31 -1.00
C ALA A 378 -20.10 -31.14 0.54
N ASP A 379 -19.11 -31.69 1.26
CA ASP A 379 -19.03 -31.59 2.72
C ASP A 379 -17.80 -30.81 3.21
N VAL A 380 -16.71 -30.78 2.44
CA VAL A 380 -15.44 -30.18 2.83
C VAL A 380 -15.26 -28.82 2.19
N VAL A 381 -14.90 -27.83 3.01
CA VAL A 381 -14.63 -26.46 2.60
C VAL A 381 -13.22 -26.03 2.98
N SER A 382 -12.62 -25.13 2.20
CA SER A 382 -11.40 -24.42 2.58
C SER A 382 -11.74 -23.18 3.40
N ILE A 383 -11.04 -22.99 4.51
CA ILE A 383 -11.39 -22.02 5.56
C ILE A 383 -10.16 -21.33 6.16
N LEU A 384 -10.42 -20.25 6.90
CA LEU A 384 -9.46 -19.58 7.79
C LEU A 384 -10.06 -19.43 9.19
N ASP A 385 -9.32 -19.90 10.20
CA ASP A 385 -9.67 -19.77 11.62
C ASP A 385 -8.40 -19.86 12.50
N ASN A 386 -8.56 -20.04 13.80
CA ASN A 386 -7.46 -20.13 14.78
C ASN A 386 -6.84 -21.55 14.94
N GLN A 387 -7.38 -22.58 14.29
CA GLN A 387 -7.01 -23.99 14.50
C GLN A 387 -5.79 -24.43 13.68
N ALA A 388 -5.48 -23.74 12.58
CA ALA A 388 -4.30 -23.98 11.77
C ALA A 388 -3.72 -22.68 11.21
N THR A 389 -2.42 -22.67 10.92
CA THR A 389 -1.79 -21.52 10.28
C THR A 389 -2.24 -21.43 8.83
N GLY A 390 -2.95 -20.37 8.48
CA GLY A 390 -3.42 -20.13 7.12
C GLY A 390 -4.57 -21.06 6.69
N VAL A 391 -4.71 -21.23 5.38
CA VAL A 391 -5.83 -21.95 4.77
C VAL A 391 -5.75 -23.44 5.09
N HIS A 392 -6.86 -24.02 5.51
CA HIS A 392 -6.99 -25.47 5.70
C HIS A 392 -8.43 -25.92 5.48
N ASN A 393 -8.64 -27.24 5.47
CA ASN A 393 -9.92 -27.84 5.14
C ASN A 393 -10.72 -28.23 6.39
N ARG A 394 -12.05 -28.08 6.30
CA ARG A 394 -12.98 -28.44 7.37
C ARG A 394 -14.27 -29.06 6.82
N SER A 395 -14.81 -30.07 7.51
CA SER A 395 -16.13 -30.64 7.23
C SER A 395 -17.25 -29.74 7.77
N LEU A 396 -18.29 -29.51 6.96
CA LEU A 396 -19.51 -28.81 7.36
C LEU A 396 -20.49 -29.72 8.12
N SER A 397 -20.53 -31.03 7.83
CA SER A 397 -21.35 -32.01 8.57
C SER A 397 -20.80 -32.36 9.95
N GLY A 398 -19.54 -32.04 10.22
CA GLY A 398 -18.85 -32.37 11.46
C GLY A 398 -18.05 -33.68 11.41
N ALA A 399 -17.88 -34.26 10.22
CA ALA A 399 -17.01 -35.41 10.03
C ALA A 399 -15.59 -35.14 10.56
N GLY A 400 -14.98 -36.16 11.18
CA GLY A 400 -13.68 -36.01 11.85
C GLY A 400 -13.74 -35.33 13.22
N GLY A 401 -14.91 -35.33 13.89
CA GLY A 401 -15.07 -34.83 15.26
C GLY A 401 -15.18 -33.30 15.35
N LYS A 402 -15.57 -32.64 14.25
CA LYS A 402 -15.76 -31.19 14.21
C LYS A 402 -17.19 -30.84 14.60
N THR A 403 -17.39 -29.72 15.29
CA THR A 403 -18.73 -29.17 15.50
C THR A 403 -19.36 -28.84 14.14
N PRO A 404 -20.55 -29.38 13.82
CA PRO A 404 -21.22 -29.14 12.54
C PRO A 404 -21.52 -27.66 12.30
N TRP A 405 -21.51 -27.26 11.04
CA TRP A 405 -21.97 -25.95 10.60
C TRP A 405 -23.46 -25.76 10.90
N THR A 406 -23.83 -24.57 11.39
CA THR A 406 -25.22 -24.22 11.72
C THR A 406 -25.75 -23.16 10.77
N VAL A 407 -25.03 -22.06 10.61
CA VAL A 407 -25.37 -20.91 9.75
C VAL A 407 -24.11 -20.18 9.33
N ALA A 408 -24.22 -19.26 8.37
CA ALA A 408 -23.17 -18.28 8.13
C ALA A 408 -23.70 -16.84 8.23
N LEU A 409 -22.80 -15.92 8.50
CA LEU A 409 -23.05 -14.49 8.63
C LEU A 409 -22.32 -13.78 7.51
N ARG A 410 -23.09 -13.09 6.65
CA ARG A 410 -22.55 -12.31 5.54
C ARG A 410 -22.58 -10.83 5.90
N MET A 411 -21.42 -10.20 5.77
CA MET A 411 -21.26 -8.76 5.94
C MET A 411 -22.09 -8.00 4.91
N PRO A 412 -22.66 -6.84 5.27
CA PRO A 412 -23.41 -5.99 4.34
C PRO A 412 -22.56 -5.48 3.18
#